data_AF-A0A3M6TM09-F1
#
_entry.id   AF-A0A3M6TM09-F1
#
_cell.length_a   1.000
_cell.length_b   1.000
_cell.length_c   1.000
_cell.angle_alpha   90.00
_cell.angle_beta   90.00
_cell.angle_gamma   90.00
#
_symmetry.space_group_name_H-M   'P 1'
#
loop_
_entity.id
_entity.type
_entity.pdbx_description
1 polymer ?
#
loop_
_entity_poly.entity_id
_entity_poly.type
_entity_poly.pdbx_seq_one_letter_code
_entity_poly.pdbx_strand_id
1 'polypeptide(L)'
;MDVAPIGKVIPQHKKKPRRRGPRLTGVSKQRRVANARERRRVEILNMNIQILRHMIPLPPQEKEPSKTEVIWLAVDYITELTKMLDSADQWQAELEMFDIDSLDSLDDSPLFNLEDCAPLSF
;
A
#
# COMPACT_ATOMS: atom_id res chain seq x y z
N MET A 1 -49.02 31.82 -57.94
CA MET A 1 -48.31 30.53 -58.04
C MET A 1 -46.94 30.92 -58.58
N ASP A 2 -45.85 30.86 -57.82
CA ASP A 2 -45.28 29.65 -57.22
C ASP A 2 -44.43 29.95 -55.99
N VAL A 3 -44.68 29.21 -54.90
CA VAL A 3 -43.82 29.15 -53.72
C VAL A 3 -42.86 27.98 -53.94
N ALA A 4 -41.56 28.25 -54.00
CA ALA A 4 -40.54 27.20 -54.11
C ALA A 4 -40.48 26.38 -52.79
N PRO A 5 -40.42 25.03 -52.84
CA PRO A 5 -40.38 24.24 -51.62
C PRO A 5 -38.96 24.21 -51.04
N ILE A 6 -38.88 24.50 -49.74
CA ILE A 6 -37.71 24.29 -48.90
C ILE A 6 -37.53 22.79 -48.71
N GLY A 7 -36.45 22.24 -49.27
CA GLY A 7 -36.10 20.83 -49.08
C GLY A 7 -34.65 20.57 -49.46
N LYS A 8 -33.69 21.02 -48.64
CA LYS A 8 -32.31 20.53 -48.74
C LYS A 8 -32.31 19.07 -48.30
N VAL A 9 -32.32 18.16 -49.28
CA VAL A 9 -32.08 16.73 -49.05
C VAL A 9 -30.67 16.58 -48.49
N ILE A 10 -30.56 16.24 -47.21
CA ILE A 10 -29.29 15.94 -46.55
C ILE A 10 -28.72 14.69 -47.23
N PRO A 11 -27.51 14.73 -47.81
CA PRO A 11 -26.94 13.55 -48.42
C PRO A 11 -26.66 12.50 -47.34
N GLN A 12 -27.35 11.37 -47.44
CA GLN A 12 -27.10 10.19 -46.63
C GLN A 12 -25.69 9.68 -46.96
N HIS A 13 -24.71 10.02 -46.12
CA HIS A 13 -23.38 9.44 -46.21
C HIS A 13 -23.48 7.93 -45.97
N LYS A 14 -23.45 7.16 -47.06
CA LYS A 14 -23.36 5.70 -47.03
C LYS A 14 -22.10 5.32 -46.24
N LYS A 15 -22.27 4.80 -45.02
CA LYS A 15 -21.17 4.28 -44.20
C LYS A 15 -20.49 3.16 -44.99
N LYS A 16 -19.24 3.40 -45.42
CA LYS A 16 -18.44 2.41 -46.16
C LYS A 16 -18.37 1.12 -45.31
N PRO A 17 -18.59 -0.07 -45.89
CA PRO A 17 -18.48 -1.31 -45.14
C PRO A 17 -17.06 -1.42 -44.60
N ARG A 18 -16.94 -1.53 -43.27
CA ARG A 18 -15.65 -1.74 -42.60
C ARG A 18 -15.06 -3.02 -43.18
N ARG A 19 -13.99 -2.89 -43.98
CA ARG A 19 -13.22 -4.05 -44.45
C ARG A 19 -12.85 -4.87 -43.22
N ARG A 20 -13.38 -6.09 -43.14
CA ARG A 20 -12.96 -7.05 -42.11
C ARG A 20 -11.46 -7.23 -42.31
N GLY A 21 -10.68 -6.94 -41.27
CA GLY A 21 -9.23 -7.07 -41.33
C GLY A 21 -8.83 -8.48 -41.81
N PRO A 22 -7.62 -8.64 -42.37
CA PRO A 22 -7.15 -9.93 -42.87
C PRO A 22 -7.40 -11.04 -41.84
N ARG A 23 -8.02 -12.14 -42.27
CA ARG A 23 -8.24 -13.29 -41.38
C ARG A 23 -6.88 -13.82 -40.98
N LEU A 24 -6.53 -13.62 -39.72
CA LEU A 24 -5.27 -14.08 -39.17
C LEU A 24 -5.17 -15.60 -39.38
N THR A 25 -4.07 -16.03 -39.99
CA THR A 25 -3.75 -17.45 -40.17
C THR A 25 -3.75 -18.18 -38.82
N GLY A 26 -3.91 -19.50 -38.81
CA GLY A 26 -4.02 -20.29 -37.57
C GLY A 26 -2.93 -19.99 -36.53
N VAL A 27 -1.68 -19.85 -36.99
CA VAL A 27 -0.51 -19.47 -36.17
C VAL A 27 -0.68 -18.08 -35.53
N SER A 28 -1.22 -17.11 -36.27
CA SER A 28 -1.44 -15.75 -35.78
C SER A 28 -2.62 -15.67 -34.79
N LYS A 29 -3.66 -16.50 -34.97
CA LYS A 29 -4.74 -16.66 -33.98
C LYS A 29 -4.22 -17.26 -32.67
N GLN A 30 -3.39 -18.30 -32.74
CA GLN A 30 -2.75 -18.91 -31.56
C GLN A 30 -1.87 -17.91 -30.81
N ARG A 31 -1.02 -17.16 -31.53
CA ARG A 31 -0.18 -16.11 -30.95
C ARG A 31 -1.00 -15.06 -30.20
N ARG A 32 -2.13 -14.63 -30.76
CA ARG A 32 -3.03 -13.67 -30.08
C ARG A 32 -3.60 -14.22 -28.78
N VAL A 33 -4.04 -15.49 -28.77
CA VAL A 33 -4.56 -16.13 -27.55
C VAL A 33 -3.48 -16.24 -26.50
N ALA A 34 -2.26 -16.66 -26.89
CA ALA A 34 -1.11 -16.72 -25.98
C ALA A 34 -0.77 -15.34 -25.39
N ASN A 35 -0.71 -14.29 -26.21
CA ASN A 35 -0.44 -12.93 -25.74
C ASN A 35 -1.55 -12.39 -24.81
N ALA A 36 -2.82 -12.74 -25.08
CA ALA A 36 -3.93 -12.38 -24.20
C ALA A 36 -3.81 -13.06 -22.83
N ARG A 37 -3.41 -14.34 -22.80
CA ARG A 37 -3.13 -15.07 -21.57
C ARG A 37 -2.00 -14.43 -20.78
N GLU A 38 -0.90 -14.07 -21.44
CA GLU A 38 0.25 -13.46 -20.76
C GLU A 38 -0.09 -12.07 -20.20
N ARG A 39 -0.87 -11.26 -20.94
CA ARG A 39 -1.38 -9.99 -20.41
C ARG A 39 -2.19 -10.18 -19.14
N ARG A 40 -3.08 -11.18 -19.10
CA ARG A 40 -3.87 -11.48 -17.90
C ARG A 40 -3.01 -11.94 -16.74
N ARG A 41 -1.98 -12.75 -17.00
CA ARG A 41 -1.02 -13.18 -15.98
C ARG A 41 -0.28 -11.99 -15.37
N VAL A 42 0.18 -11.05 -16.21
CA VAL A 42 0.88 -9.84 -15.78
C VAL A 42 -0.06 -8.84 -15.10
N GLU A 43 -1.31 -8.76 -15.51
CA GLU A 43 -2.34 -7.95 -14.86
C GLU A 43 -2.53 -8.40 -13.40
N ILE A 44 -2.70 -9.71 -13.16
CA ILE A 44 -2.79 -10.29 -11.81
C ILE A 44 -1.53 -9.97 -10.99
N LEU A 45 -0.34 -10.13 -11.58
CA LEU A 45 0.91 -9.77 -10.91
C LEU A 45 0.94 -8.30 -10.49
N ASN A 46 0.55 -7.39 -11.38
CA ASN A 46 0.54 -5.95 -11.09
C ASN A 46 -0.49 -5.59 -10.02
N MET A 47 -1.65 -6.25 -10.01
CA MET A 47 -2.65 -6.11 -8.94
C MET A 47 -2.07 -6.52 -7.59
N ASN A 48 -1.36 -7.63 -7.52
CA ASN A 48 -0.75 -8.08 -6.26
C ASN A 48 0.34 -7.11 -5.78
N ILE A 49 1.15 -6.54 -6.68
CA ILE A 49 2.13 -5.49 -6.33
C ILE A 49 1.41 -4.25 -5.80
N GLN A 50 0.26 -3.88 -6.38
CA GLN A 50 -0.56 -2.79 -5.85
C GLN A 50 -1.12 -3.11 -4.46
N ILE A 51 -1.64 -4.31 -4.24
CA ILE A 51 -2.11 -4.73 -2.91
C ILE A 51 -0.96 -4.63 -1.90
N LEU A 52 0.24 -5.10 -2.27
CA LEU A 52 1.42 -5.02 -1.42
C LEU A 52 1.79 -3.57 -1.07
N ARG A 53 1.66 -2.61 -1.99
CA ARG A 53 1.86 -1.18 -1.70
C ARG A 53 0.99 -0.67 -0.57
N HIS A 54 -0.28 -1.07 -0.55
CA HIS A 54 -1.23 -0.62 0.47
C HIS A 54 -0.97 -1.25 1.84
N MET A 55 -0.25 -2.38 1.90
CA MET A 55 0.12 -3.02 3.17
C MET A 55 1.35 -2.38 3.83
N ILE A 56 2.16 -1.64 3.07
CA ILE A 56 3.38 -1.00 3.59
C ILE A 56 2.98 0.33 4.25
N PRO A 57 3.31 0.53 5.55
CA PRO A 57 2.99 1.76 6.25
C PRO A 57 3.94 2.90 5.80
N LEU A 58 3.55 3.64 4.78
CA LEU A 58 4.28 4.82 4.29
C LEU A 58 3.51 6.11 4.61
N PRO A 59 4.22 7.22 4.91
CA PRO A 59 3.59 8.52 4.95
C PRO A 59 3.02 8.87 3.56
N PRO A 60 1.98 9.73 3.47
CA PRO A 60 1.47 10.18 2.18
C PRO A 60 2.57 10.93 1.43
N GLN A 61 2.90 10.45 0.22
CA GLN A 61 3.89 11.06 -0.66
C GLN A 61 3.25 11.45 -1.99
N GLU A 62 3.80 12.47 -2.66
CA GLU A 62 3.35 12.89 -4.00
C GLU A 62 3.58 11.80 -5.07
N LYS A 63 4.54 10.90 -4.84
CA LYS A 63 4.92 9.83 -5.76
C LYS A 63 4.85 8.46 -5.07
N GLU A 64 4.20 7.51 -5.74
CA GLU A 64 4.15 6.12 -5.30
C GLU A 64 5.50 5.39 -5.48
N PRO A 65 5.83 4.42 -4.60
CA PRO A 65 7.03 3.61 -4.73
C PRO A 65 6.99 2.72 -5.98
N SER A 66 8.13 2.59 -6.66
CA SER A 66 8.33 1.70 -7.80
C SER A 66 8.13 0.23 -7.43
N LYS A 67 7.97 -0.65 -8.43
CA LYS A 67 7.74 -2.08 -8.19
C LYS A 67 8.87 -2.72 -7.36
N THR A 68 10.11 -2.29 -7.59
CA THR A 68 11.27 -2.82 -6.88
C THR A 68 11.34 -2.26 -5.46
N GLU A 69 11.11 -0.96 -5.30
CA GLU A 69 11.06 -0.33 -3.97
C GLU A 69 10.00 -0.98 -3.08
N VAL A 70 8.83 -1.31 -3.62
CA VAL A 70 7.78 -2.03 -2.89
C VAL A 70 8.26 -3.38 -2.37
N ILE A 71 9.07 -4.11 -3.15
CA ILE A 71 9.60 -5.41 -2.73
C ILE A 71 10.60 -5.21 -1.59
N TRP A 72 11.51 -4.24 -1.71
CA TRP A 72 12.48 -3.94 -0.64
C TRP A 72 11.79 -3.48 0.64
N LEU A 73 10.86 -2.53 0.53
CA LEU A 73 10.08 -2.03 1.66
C LEU A 73 9.28 -3.13 2.36
N ALA A 74 8.76 -4.11 1.62
CA ALA A 74 8.07 -5.24 2.21
C ALA A 74 9.01 -6.15 3.02
N VAL A 75 10.22 -6.40 2.51
CA VAL A 75 11.26 -7.17 3.25
C VAL A 75 11.67 -6.44 4.52
N ASP A 76 11.92 -5.13 4.41
CA ASP A 76 12.28 -4.30 5.55
C ASP A 76 11.14 -4.29 6.58
N TYR A 77 9.89 -4.12 6.13
CA TYR A 77 8.74 -4.09 7.03
C TYR A 77 8.53 -5.40 7.79
N ILE A 78 8.61 -6.55 7.12
CA ILE A 78 8.55 -7.87 7.78
C ILE A 78 9.67 -7.98 8.82
N THR A 79 10.89 -7.57 8.45
CA THR A 79 12.06 -7.63 9.33
C THR A 79 11.87 -6.79 10.59
N GLU A 80 11.39 -5.55 10.45
CA GLU A 80 11.13 -4.68 11.60
C GLU A 80 10.00 -5.20 12.48
N LEU A 81 8.91 -5.72 11.90
CA LEU A 81 7.85 -6.38 12.68
C LEU A 81 8.39 -7.56 13.50
N THR A 82 9.25 -8.40 12.91
CA THR A 82 9.88 -9.52 13.62
C THR A 82 10.75 -9.03 14.77
N LYS A 83 11.62 -8.03 14.55
CA LYS A 83 12.44 -7.44 15.63
C LYS A 83 11.60 -6.86 16.77
N MET A 84 10.46 -6.24 16.45
CA MET A 84 9.57 -5.70 17.48
C MET A 84 8.93 -6.82 18.33
N LEU A 85 8.58 -7.95 17.72
CA LEU A 85 8.09 -9.12 18.45
C LEU A 85 9.19 -9.73 19.34
N ASP A 86 10.39 -9.94 18.78
CA ASP A 86 11.52 -10.51 19.53
C ASP A 86 11.92 -9.63 20.72
N SER A 87 11.88 -8.30 20.56
CA SER A 87 12.15 -7.39 21.66
C SER A 87 11.02 -7.41 22.69
N ALA A 88 9.75 -7.45 22.28
CA ALA A 88 8.62 -7.57 23.21
C ALA A 88 8.72 -8.84 24.09
N ASP A 89 9.13 -9.97 23.52
CA ASP A 89 9.37 -11.21 24.27
C ASP A 89 10.52 -11.06 25.27
N GLN A 90 11.58 -10.30 24.91
CA GLN A 90 12.68 -9.98 25.84
C GLN A 90 12.21 -9.09 27.00
N TRP A 91 11.43 -8.04 26.72
CA TRP A 91 10.84 -7.18 27.76
C TRP A 91 9.92 -7.97 28.70
N GLN A 92 9.16 -8.94 28.17
CA GLN A 92 8.35 -9.84 28.98
C GLN A 92 9.21 -10.74 29.88
N ALA A 93 10.28 -11.33 29.34
CA ALA A 93 11.21 -12.14 30.12
C ALA A 93 11.92 -11.31 31.22
N GLU A 94 12.29 -10.06 30.95
CA GLU A 94 12.86 -9.15 31.94
C GLU A 94 11.86 -8.78 33.05
N LEU A 95 10.59 -8.57 32.69
CA LEU A 95 9.51 -8.31 33.67
C LEU A 95 9.19 -9.54 34.52
N GLU A 96 9.25 -10.75 33.94
CA GLU A 96 9.11 -12.01 34.70
C GLU A 96 10.33 -12.29 35.59
N MET A 97 11.50 -11.70 35.29
CA MET A 97 12.71 -11.75 36.11
C MET A 97 12.77 -10.69 37.21
N PHE A 98 11.90 -9.68 37.19
CA PHE A 98 11.75 -8.75 38.29
C PHE A 98 10.84 -9.39 39.36
N ASP A 99 11.45 -9.96 40.40
CA ASP A 99 10.73 -10.40 41.60
C ASP A 99 10.03 -9.20 42.25
N ILE A 100 8.72 -9.04 41.97
CA ILE A 100 7.85 -8.02 42.57
C ILE A 100 7.90 -8.10 44.11
N ASP A 101 8.07 -9.30 44.67
CA ASP A 101 8.19 -9.55 46.12
C ASP A 101 9.46 -8.95 46.75
N SER A 102 10.46 -8.54 45.95
CA SER A 102 11.67 -7.88 46.48
C SER A 102 11.50 -6.37 46.67
N LEU A 103 10.47 -5.76 46.07
CA LEU A 103 10.26 -4.29 46.07
C LEU A 103 9.63 -3.78 47.39
N ASP A 104 9.00 -4.67 48.16
CA ASP A 104 8.41 -4.36 49.48
C ASP A 104 9.47 -4.20 50.59
N SER A 105 10.77 -4.31 50.23
CA SER A 105 11.91 -4.13 51.14
C SER A 105 12.66 -2.81 50.96
N LEU A 106 12.25 -1.95 50.01
CA LEU A 106 12.78 -0.60 49.90
C LEU A 106 12.12 0.27 50.97
N ASP A 107 12.88 0.49 52.03
CA ASP A 107 12.63 1.44 53.11
C ASP A 107 11.92 2.71 52.62
N ASP A 108 10.66 2.90 53.06
CA ASP A 108 9.87 4.13 52.97
C ASP A 108 10.48 5.26 53.84
N SER A 109 11.80 5.43 53.77
CA SER A 109 12.48 6.57 54.36
C SER A 109 12.17 7.81 53.51
N PRO A 110 11.55 8.86 54.07
CA PRO A 110 11.22 10.05 53.31
C PRO A 110 12.51 10.76 52.88
N LEU A 111 12.84 10.67 51.59
CA LEU A 111 14.02 11.30 50.97
C LEU A 111 13.99 12.84 50.95
N PHE A 112 12.93 13.47 51.46
CA PHE A 112 12.83 14.91 51.63
C PHE A 112 12.28 15.22 53.01
N ASN A 113 13.16 15.56 53.94
CA ASN A 113 12.75 16.17 55.20
C ASN A 113 12.31 17.61 54.89
N LEU A 114 10.99 17.84 54.84
CA LEU A 114 10.39 19.13 54.48
C LEU A 114 10.69 20.24 55.52
N GLU A 115 11.36 19.91 56.62
CA GLU A 115 11.78 20.83 57.67
C GLU A 115 13.07 21.61 57.35
N ASP A 116 13.83 21.23 56.31
CA ASP A 116 15.04 21.96 55.89
C ASP A 116 14.78 23.11 54.88
N CYS A 117 13.51 23.41 54.57
CA CYS A 117 13.17 24.58 53.76
C CYS A 117 13.22 25.84 54.62
N ALA A 118 14.42 26.45 54.74
CA ALA A 118 14.58 27.75 55.37
C ALA A 118 13.61 28.77 54.72
N PRO A 119 12.83 29.53 55.52
CA PRO A 119 11.90 30.50 54.96
C PRO A 119 12.70 31.60 54.25
N LEU A 120 12.34 31.86 52.99
CA LEU A 120 12.89 32.98 52.24
C LEU A 120 12.55 34.28 52.96
N SER A 121 13.56 34.95 53.50
CA SER A 121 13.47 36.31 54.01
C SER A 121 13.24 37.26 52.84
N PHE A 122 12.07 37.91 52.82
CA PHE A 122 11.77 39.04 51.94
C PHE A 122 12.65 40.26 52.26
#